data_AF-A0A9X1VHL7-F1
#
_entry.id   AF-A0A9X1VHL7-F1
#
_cell.length_a   1.000
_cell.length_b   1.000
_cell.length_c   1.000
_cell.angle_alpha   90.00
_cell.angle_beta   90.00
_cell.angle_gamma   90.00
#
_symmetry.space_group_name_H-M   'P 1'
#
loop_
_entity.id
_entity.type
_entity.pdbx_description
1 polymer ?
#
loop_
_entity_poly.entity_id
_entity_poly.type
_entity_poly.pdbx_seq_one_letter_code
_entity_poly.pdbx_strand_id
1 'polypeptide(L)'
;MKKSLFSSLAAFALLVAASSASAQTATPGVTVRQRHEQARIRQGVRSGELTRTEAARLKGREIEIRQDKRAAKADGVVTRDERQDLRKDERQASRAIYRQKHDGQVRR
;
A
#
# COMPACT_ATOMS: atom_id res chain seq x y z
N MET A 1 52.48 -12.39 40.02
CA MET A 1 52.90 -12.10 38.63
C MET A 1 51.68 -12.17 37.74
N LYS A 2 51.43 -11.11 36.97
CA LYS A 2 50.22 -10.93 36.14
C LYS A 2 50.36 -11.74 34.85
N LYS A 3 49.33 -12.50 34.47
CA LYS A 3 49.10 -12.92 33.08
C LYS A 3 47.65 -12.59 32.75
N SER A 4 47.46 -11.45 32.09
CA SER A 4 46.28 -11.18 31.28
C SER A 4 46.22 -12.19 30.13
N LEU A 5 45.03 -12.43 29.58
CA LEU A 5 44.76 -12.30 28.13
C LEU A 5 43.32 -12.76 27.83
N PHE A 6 42.46 -11.74 27.67
CA PHE A 6 41.25 -11.69 26.86
C PHE A 6 41.29 -12.66 25.66
N SER A 7 40.35 -13.60 25.53
CA SER A 7 40.12 -14.33 24.27
C SER A 7 38.76 -15.04 24.24
N SER A 8 37.64 -14.36 24.46
CA SER A 8 36.32 -14.89 24.05
C SER A 8 35.25 -13.80 23.91
N LEU A 9 35.56 -12.64 23.31
CA LEU A 9 34.57 -11.59 23.10
C LEU A 9 34.61 -11.06 21.66
N ALA A 10 34.45 -11.94 20.67
CA ALA A 10 34.46 -11.51 19.26
C ALA A 10 33.70 -12.46 18.31
N ALA A 11 32.53 -12.98 18.70
CA ALA A 11 31.74 -13.82 17.78
C ALA A 11 30.22 -13.61 17.89
N PHE A 12 29.75 -12.39 18.21
CA PHE A 12 28.32 -12.09 18.26
C PHE A 12 27.93 -10.72 17.68
N ALA A 13 28.64 -10.26 16.65
CA ALA A 13 28.44 -8.90 16.11
C ALA A 13 28.24 -8.83 14.59
N LEU A 14 27.70 -9.87 13.95
CA LEU A 14 27.52 -9.87 12.48
C LEU A 14 26.22 -10.52 11.98
N LEU A 15 25.09 -10.23 12.65
CA LEU A 15 23.79 -10.73 12.19
C LEU A 15 22.61 -9.75 12.36
N VAL A 16 22.85 -8.43 12.28
CA VAL A 16 21.78 -7.40 12.41
C VAL A 16 21.54 -6.58 11.13
N ALA A 17 22.31 -6.79 10.05
CA ALA A 17 22.20 -5.93 8.85
C ALA A 17 21.04 -6.28 7.88
N ALA A 18 20.35 -7.42 8.05
CA ALA A 18 19.34 -7.86 7.08
C ALA A 18 17.92 -7.28 7.30
N SER A 19 17.67 -6.56 8.40
CA SER A 19 16.32 -6.12 8.79
C SER A 19 15.85 -4.83 8.11
N SER A 20 16.78 -4.03 7.57
CA SER A 20 16.50 -2.66 7.09
C SER A 20 15.79 -2.60 5.73
N ALA A 21 15.93 -3.63 4.90
CA ALA A 21 15.35 -3.64 3.55
C ALA A 21 13.81 -3.70 3.54
N SER A 22 13.19 -4.32 4.56
CA SER A 22 11.72 -4.42 4.62
C SER A 22 11.06 -3.09 5.00
N ALA A 23 11.71 -2.26 5.81
CA ALA A 23 11.20 -0.98 6.24
C ALA A 23 11.21 0.05 5.10
N GLN A 24 12.21 -0.02 4.21
CA GLN A 24 12.38 0.90 3.08
C GLN A 24 11.30 0.73 2.01
N THR A 25 10.78 -0.48 1.79
CA THR A 25 9.71 -0.76 0.81
C THR A 25 8.30 -0.81 1.40
N ALA A 26 8.17 -0.68 2.72
CA ALA A 26 6.89 -0.81 3.40
C ALA A 26 5.97 0.38 3.09
N THR A 27 4.75 0.09 2.60
CA THR A 27 3.68 1.08 2.37
C THR A 27 2.39 0.66 3.09
N PRO A 28 2.40 0.57 4.44
CA PRO A 28 1.28 0.02 5.21
C PRO A 28 0.00 0.85 5.06
N GLY A 29 0.10 2.19 5.12
CA GLY A 29 -1.07 3.07 5.00
C GLY A 29 -1.76 3.01 3.63
N VAL A 30 -1.01 2.81 2.54
CA VAL A 30 -1.58 2.59 1.19
C VAL A 30 -2.25 1.23 1.15
N THR A 31 -1.61 0.19 1.70
CA THR A 31 -2.17 -1.17 1.73
C THR A 31 -3.51 -1.26 2.47
N VAL A 32 -3.64 -0.57 3.60
CA VAL A 32 -4.90 -0.55 4.38
C VAL A 32 -6.00 0.16 3.61
N ARG A 33 -5.69 1.28 2.93
CA ARG A 33 -6.67 2.03 2.14
C ARG A 33 -7.22 1.24 0.96
N GLN A 34 -6.34 0.59 0.16
CA GLN A 34 -6.76 -0.33 -0.91
C GLN A 34 -7.74 -1.41 -0.43
N ARG A 35 -7.54 -1.97 0.77
CA ARG A 35 -8.46 -2.97 1.32
C ARG A 35 -9.83 -2.36 1.64
N HIS A 36 -9.85 -1.15 2.20
CA HIS A 36 -11.10 -0.42 2.48
C HIS A 36 -11.82 -0.01 1.20
N GLU A 37 -11.09 0.45 0.18
CA GLU A 37 -11.65 0.85 -1.12
C GLU A 37 -12.30 -0.34 -1.83
N GLN A 38 -11.63 -1.50 -1.85
CA GLN A 38 -12.25 -2.73 -2.35
C GLN A 38 -13.50 -3.14 -1.57
N ALA A 39 -13.51 -2.96 -0.24
CA ALA A 39 -14.69 -3.25 0.57
C ALA A 39 -15.85 -2.31 0.23
N ARG A 40 -15.58 -1.01 0.03
CA ARG A 40 -16.57 0.00 -0.40
C ARG A 40 -17.13 -0.29 -1.79
N ILE A 41 -16.28 -0.69 -2.75
CA ILE A 41 -16.72 -1.07 -4.10
C ILE A 41 -17.63 -2.31 -4.00
N ARG A 42 -17.22 -3.35 -3.25
CA ARG A 42 -18.05 -4.55 -3.06
C ARG A 42 -19.38 -4.23 -2.39
N GLN A 43 -19.36 -3.38 -1.37
CA GLN A 43 -20.57 -2.96 -0.67
C GLN A 43 -21.48 -2.16 -1.60
N GLY A 44 -20.96 -1.20 -2.37
CA GLY A 44 -21.74 -0.42 -3.33
C GLY A 44 -22.39 -1.27 -4.43
N VAL A 45 -21.70 -2.31 -4.92
CA VAL A 45 -22.29 -3.28 -5.86
C VAL A 45 -23.41 -4.08 -5.21
N ARG A 46 -23.24 -4.48 -3.93
CA ARG A 46 -24.24 -5.28 -3.19
C ARG A 46 -25.49 -4.47 -2.83
N SER A 47 -25.31 -3.20 -2.44
CA SER A 47 -26.41 -2.29 -2.11
C SER A 47 -27.12 -1.72 -3.34
N GLY A 48 -26.47 -1.77 -4.51
CA GLY A 48 -26.97 -1.14 -5.73
C GLY A 48 -26.58 0.34 -5.85
N GLU A 49 -25.79 0.89 -4.92
CA GLU A 49 -25.21 2.24 -5.02
C GLU A 49 -24.16 2.36 -6.14
N LEU A 50 -23.67 1.24 -6.69
CA LEU A 50 -22.76 1.22 -7.83
C LEU A 50 -23.29 0.26 -8.90
N THR A 51 -23.31 0.72 -10.15
CA THR A 51 -23.51 -0.15 -11.31
C THR A 51 -22.30 -1.07 -11.52
N ARG A 52 -22.49 -2.16 -12.28
CA ARG A 52 -21.39 -3.08 -12.63
C ARG A 52 -20.28 -2.36 -13.40
N THR A 53 -20.63 -1.43 -14.28
CA THR A 53 -19.71 -0.65 -15.10
C THR A 53 -18.87 0.32 -14.26
N GLU A 54 -19.51 1.03 -13.32
CA GLU A 54 -18.81 1.90 -12.36
C GLU A 54 -17.85 1.11 -11.48
N ALA A 55 -18.33 -0.01 -10.92
CA ALA A 55 -17.50 -0.89 -10.13
C ALA A 55 -16.29 -1.44 -10.92
N ALA A 56 -16.47 -1.76 -12.21
CA ALA A 56 -15.37 -2.17 -13.08
C ALA A 56 -14.35 -1.03 -13.28
N ARG A 57 -14.82 0.20 -13.51
CA ARG A 57 -13.96 1.38 -13.65
C ARG A 57 -13.18 1.68 -12.37
N LEU A 58 -13.83 1.60 -11.21
CA LEU A 58 -13.19 1.79 -9.91
C LEU A 58 -12.14 0.71 -9.64
N LYS A 59 -12.46 -0.57 -9.94
CA LYS A 59 -11.48 -1.66 -9.84
C LYS A 59 -10.28 -1.47 -10.77
N GLY A 60 -10.48 -0.90 -11.96
CA GLY A 60 -9.39 -0.54 -12.87
C GLY A 60 -8.40 0.43 -12.20
N ARG A 61 -8.90 1.49 -11.57
CA ARG A 61 -8.07 2.45 -10.82
C ARG A 61 -7.32 1.78 -9.65
N GLU A 62 -7.98 0.89 -8.91
CA GLU A 62 -7.33 0.11 -7.84
C GLU A 62 -6.22 -0.82 -8.34
N ILE A 63 -6.31 -1.27 -9.60
CA ILE A 63 -5.28 -2.09 -10.24
C ILE A 63 -4.09 -1.22 -10.64
N GLU A 64 -4.33 -0.04 -11.21
CA GLU A 64 -3.30 0.95 -11.57
C GLU A 64 -2.47 1.34 -10.34
N ILE A 65 -3.12 1.76 -9.24
CA ILE A 65 -2.39 2.12 -8.00
C ILE A 65 -1.59 0.92 -7.43
N ARG A 66 -2.07 -0.31 -7.63
CA ARG A 66 -1.33 -1.51 -7.25
C ARG A 66 -0.10 -1.73 -8.13
N GLN A 67 -0.17 -1.39 -9.41
CA GLN A 67 0.97 -1.45 -10.33
C GLN A 67 1.99 -0.37 -9.96
N ASP A 68 1.56 0.86 -9.70
CA ASP A 68 2.44 1.96 -9.27
C ASP A 68 3.16 1.62 -7.96
N LYS A 69 2.43 1.04 -7.00
CA LYS A 69 3.00 0.55 -5.75
C LYS A 69 4.01 -0.58 -5.95
N ARG A 70 3.87 -1.40 -6.99
CA ARG A 70 4.85 -2.44 -7.32
C ARG A 70 6.08 -1.83 -7.99
N ALA A 71 5.88 -0.86 -8.89
CA ALA A 71 6.95 -0.12 -9.54
C ALA A 71 7.80 0.64 -8.51
N ALA A 72 7.18 1.37 -7.58
CA ALA A 72 7.85 2.08 -6.49
C ALA A 72 8.57 1.17 -5.47
N LYS A 73 8.40 -0.16 -5.58
CA LYS A 73 9.11 -1.14 -4.74
C LYS A 73 10.21 -1.86 -5.51
N ALA A 74 10.30 -1.69 -6.82
CA ALA A 74 11.14 -2.50 -7.69
C ALA A 74 12.63 -2.23 -7.47
N ASP A 75 12.98 -0.98 -7.13
CA ASP A 75 14.34 -0.53 -6.81
C ASP A 75 14.76 -0.85 -5.35
N GLY A 76 13.85 -1.43 -4.56
CA GLY A 76 14.11 -1.77 -3.16
C GLY A 76 13.91 -0.63 -2.16
N VAL A 77 13.45 0.55 -2.58
CA VAL A 77 13.18 1.67 -1.67
C VAL A 77 11.98 2.49 -2.16
N VAL A 78 10.96 2.65 -1.30
CA VAL A 78 9.87 3.59 -1.60
C VAL A 78 10.23 4.94 -1.01
N THR A 79 10.64 5.86 -1.87
CA THR A 79 10.99 7.24 -1.52
C THR A 79 9.81 8.01 -0.91
N ARG A 80 10.09 9.18 -0.35
CA ARG A 80 9.05 10.04 0.22
C ARG A 80 8.07 10.53 -0.84
N ASP A 81 8.58 10.85 -2.03
CA ASP A 81 7.80 11.43 -3.12
C ASP A 81 6.89 10.38 -3.75
N GLU A 82 7.41 9.18 -4.05
CA GLU A 82 6.58 8.05 -4.51
C GLU A 82 5.49 7.70 -3.50
N ARG A 83 5.81 7.75 -2.21
CA ARG A 83 4.83 7.54 -1.15
C ARG A 83 3.76 8.63 -1.11
N GLN A 84 4.13 9.87 -1.43
CA GLN A 84 3.20 11.00 -1.51
C GLN A 84 2.28 10.85 -2.72
N ASP A 85 2.80 10.43 -3.86
CA ASP A 85 2.05 10.18 -5.08
C ASP A 85 1.06 9.03 -4.89
N LEU A 86 1.50 7.88 -4.38
CA LEU A 86 0.60 6.78 -4.02
C LEU A 86 -0.53 7.23 -3.07
N ARG A 87 -0.22 8.11 -2.09
CA ARG A 87 -1.25 8.67 -1.19
C ARG A 87 -2.18 9.65 -1.89
N LYS A 88 -1.71 10.38 -2.91
CA LYS A 88 -2.53 11.28 -3.72
C LYS A 88 -3.49 10.46 -4.58
N ASP A 89 -3.02 9.38 -5.18
CA ASP A 89 -3.84 8.52 -6.04
C ASP A 89 -4.93 7.81 -5.26
N GLU A 90 -4.61 7.26 -4.08
CA GLU A 90 -5.61 6.69 -3.16
C GLU A 90 -6.64 7.73 -2.71
N ARG A 91 -6.24 9.00 -2.50
CA ARG A 91 -7.21 10.06 -2.19
C ARG A 91 -8.14 10.36 -3.36
N GLN A 92 -7.63 10.30 -4.59
CA GLN A 92 -8.45 10.47 -5.79
C GLN A 92 -9.39 9.28 -6.00
N ALA A 93 -8.91 8.05 -5.81
CA ALA A 93 -9.70 6.83 -5.87
C ALA A 93 -10.84 6.86 -4.83
N SER A 94 -10.53 7.15 -3.56
CA SER A 94 -11.52 7.26 -2.51
C SER A 94 -12.63 8.29 -2.80
N ARG A 95 -12.25 9.45 -3.36
CA ARG A 95 -13.18 10.49 -3.81
C ARG A 95 -14.04 10.02 -4.99
N ALA A 96 -13.47 9.30 -5.94
CA ALA A 96 -14.20 8.72 -7.07
C ALA A 96 -15.23 7.68 -6.59
N ILE A 97 -14.84 6.79 -5.67
CA ILE A 97 -15.75 5.82 -5.04
C ILE A 97 -16.87 6.56 -4.32
N TYR A 98 -16.55 7.61 -3.55
CA TYR A 98 -17.57 8.38 -2.83
C TYR A 98 -18.57 9.02 -3.81
N ARG A 99 -18.09 9.69 -4.85
CA ARG A 99 -18.96 10.33 -5.84
C ARG A 99 -19.86 9.32 -6.53
N GLN A 100 -19.31 8.22 -7.05
CA GLN A 100 -20.11 7.20 -7.76
C GLN A 100 -21.14 6.53 -6.85
N LYS A 101 -20.81 6.32 -5.57
CA LYS A 101 -21.78 5.81 -4.60
C LYS A 101 -22.98 6.74 -4.34
N HIS A 102 -22.84 8.05 -4.60
CA HIS A 102 -23.82 9.08 -4.24
C HIS A 102 -24.32 9.88 -5.45
N ASP A 103 -23.92 9.53 -6.68
CA ASP A 103 -24.30 10.29 -7.88
C ASP A 103 -25.73 9.98 -8.34
N GLY A 104 -26.43 9.08 -7.64
CA GLY A 104 -27.83 8.77 -7.89
C GLY A 104 -28.05 8.04 -9.21
N GLN A 105 -27.01 7.46 -9.82
CA GLN A 105 -27.16 6.59 -10.97
C GLN A 105 -27.87 5.29 -10.56
N VAL A 106 -29.19 5.33 -10.54
CA VAL A 106 -30.02 4.14 -10.35
C VAL A 106 -29.91 3.30 -11.61
N ARG A 107 -29.53 2.04 -11.42
CA ARG A 107 -29.51 0.98 -12.44
C ARG A 107 -30.83 1.00 -13.23
N ARG A 108 -30.81 1.54 -14.45
CA ARG A 108 -31.89 1.34 -15.45
C ARG A 108 -31.78 -0.05 -16.07
#